data_AF-A0A7J5DSK6-F1
#
_entry.id   AF-A0A7J5DSK6-F1
#
_cell.length_a   1.000
_cell.length_b   1.000
_cell.length_c   1.000
_cell.angle_alpha   90.00
_cell.angle_beta   90.00
_cell.angle_gamma   90.00
#
_symmetry.space_group_name_H-M   'P 1'
#
loop_
_entity.id
_entity.type
_entity.pdbx_description
1 polymer ?
#
loop_
_entity_poly.entity_id
_entity_poly.type
_entity_poly.pdbx_seq_one_letter_code
_entity_poly.pdbx_strand_id
1 'polypeptide(L)'
;MTTLRTPSSQIIDEIRAHFERPVHEPARWNVPSLAGDERRQVSVVASRERGHDLGPGQSWASGLHLSFLARVDGEPADMLDDDLTGWARAILGGYLPCATIDPPAEPGDPHFTPLSHLTVHLHVYLDERGRPFMPGGPLANTPCRAA
;
A
#
# COMPACT_ATOMS: atom_id res chain seq x y z
N MET A 1 -16.21 -22.70 5.35
CA MET A 1 -14.81 -22.38 5.71
C MET A 1 -14.08 -22.11 4.41
N THR A 2 -13.80 -20.84 4.11
CA THR A 2 -13.04 -20.46 2.91
C THR A 2 -11.56 -20.52 3.28
N THR A 3 -10.80 -21.39 2.62
CA THR A 3 -9.36 -21.52 2.87
C THR A 3 -8.67 -20.31 2.24
N LEU A 4 -8.13 -19.41 3.06
CA LEU A 4 -7.36 -18.26 2.58
C LEU A 4 -6.17 -18.76 1.76
N ARG A 5 -6.02 -18.24 0.53
CA ARG A 5 -4.81 -18.54 -0.27
C ARG A 5 -3.62 -17.85 0.39
N THR A 6 -2.46 -18.50 0.36
CA THR A 6 -1.21 -17.87 0.82
C THR A 6 -0.59 -17.10 -0.36
N PRO A 7 -0.20 -15.84 -0.18
CA PRO A 7 0.47 -15.08 -1.23
C PRO A 7 1.83 -15.71 -1.60
N SER A 8 2.19 -15.63 -2.88
CA SER A 8 3.44 -16.20 -3.41
C SER A 8 4.67 -15.51 -2.81
N SER A 9 5.58 -16.29 -2.22
CA SER A 9 6.83 -15.76 -1.63
C SER A 9 7.69 -15.02 -2.65
N GLN A 10 7.77 -15.51 -3.89
CA GLN A 10 8.57 -14.87 -4.93
C GLN A 10 8.07 -13.45 -5.24
N ILE A 11 6.76 -13.27 -5.41
CA ILE A 11 6.20 -11.95 -5.74
C ILE A 11 6.35 -10.99 -4.55
N ILE A 12 6.18 -11.49 -3.32
CA ILE A 12 6.42 -10.71 -2.11
C ILE A 12 7.88 -10.21 -2.08
N ASP A 13 8.83 -11.10 -2.36
CA ASP A 13 10.25 -10.78 -2.36
C ASP A 13 10.60 -9.78 -3.47
N GLU A 14 10.00 -9.90 -4.66
CA GLU A 14 10.15 -8.93 -5.75
C GLU A 14 9.64 -7.53 -5.36
N ILE A 15 8.46 -7.44 -4.74
CA ILE A 15 7.88 -6.17 -4.28
C ILE A 15 8.76 -5.57 -3.17
N ARG A 16 9.22 -6.38 -2.21
CA ARG A 16 10.11 -5.91 -1.14
C ARG A 16 11.44 -5.42 -1.67
N ALA A 17 12.05 -6.16 -2.59
CA ALA A 17 13.28 -5.77 -3.26
C ALA A 17 13.12 -4.46 -4.07
N HIS A 18 11.91 -4.15 -4.54
CA HIS A 18 11.63 -2.86 -5.18
C HIS A 18 11.81 -1.69 -4.20
N PHE A 19 11.43 -1.84 -2.93
CA PHE A 19 11.63 -0.81 -1.90
C PHE A 19 13.10 -0.58 -1.51
N GLU A 20 13.96 -1.57 -1.69
CA GLU A 20 15.38 -1.44 -1.34
C GLU A 20 16.13 -0.53 -2.32
N ARG A 21 15.59 -0.32 -3.52
CA ARG A 21 16.22 0.49 -4.54
C ARG A 21 15.96 2.00 -4.29
N PRO A 22 16.96 2.87 -4.52
CA PRO A 22 16.79 4.32 -4.34
C PRO A 22 15.81 4.89 -5.37
N VAL A 23 14.80 5.63 -4.92
CA VAL A 23 13.76 6.36 -5.68
C VAL A 23 13.63 5.93 -7.15
N HIS A 24 12.75 4.96 -7.41
CA HIS A 24 12.45 4.46 -8.75
C HIS A 24 11.04 4.82 -9.19
N GLU A 25 10.80 4.72 -10.49
CA GLU A 25 9.45 4.71 -11.06
C GLU A 25 8.60 3.61 -10.40
N PRO A 26 7.31 3.87 -10.14
CA PRO A 26 6.40 2.88 -9.58
C PRO A 26 6.40 1.58 -10.40
N ALA A 27 6.46 0.44 -9.72
CA ALA A 27 6.29 -0.87 -10.35
C ALA A 27 4.93 -1.46 -10.01
N ARG A 28 4.37 -2.23 -10.95
CA ARG A 28 3.04 -2.84 -10.81
C ARG A 28 3.12 -4.35 -10.98
N TRP A 29 2.39 -5.05 -10.12
CA TRP A 29 2.15 -6.48 -10.18
C TRP A 29 0.64 -6.73 -10.18
N ASN A 30 0.20 -7.77 -10.91
CA ASN A 30 -1.15 -8.28 -10.80
C ASN A 30 -1.05 -9.66 -10.15
N VAL A 31 -1.72 -9.82 -9.02
CA VAL A 31 -1.65 -11.01 -8.17
C VAL A 31 -3.04 -11.60 -7.97
N PRO A 32 -3.15 -12.92 -7.73
CA PRO A 32 -4.45 -13.52 -7.43
C PRO A 32 -5.03 -12.99 -6.12
N SER A 33 -6.36 -12.95 -6.03
CA SER A 33 -7.06 -12.70 -4.77
C SER A 33 -6.76 -13.78 -3.73
N LEU A 34 -6.68 -13.37 -2.46
CA LEU A 34 -6.56 -14.26 -1.31
C LEU A 34 -7.92 -14.71 -0.78
N ALA A 35 -9.00 -14.02 -1.16
CA ALA A 35 -10.39 -14.32 -0.79
C ALA A 35 -10.94 -15.60 -1.45
N GLY A 36 -10.18 -16.23 -2.35
CA GLY A 36 -10.52 -17.53 -2.95
C GLY A 36 -11.40 -17.48 -4.20
N ASP A 37 -11.74 -16.28 -4.69
CA ASP A 37 -12.39 -16.09 -6.00
C ASP A 37 -11.36 -16.05 -7.13
N GLU A 38 -11.43 -16.98 -8.07
CA GLU A 38 -10.48 -17.12 -9.18
C GLU A 38 -10.66 -16.05 -10.26
N ARG A 39 -11.84 -15.43 -10.34
CA ARG A 39 -12.11 -14.31 -11.23
C ARG A 39 -11.48 -13.02 -10.73
N ARG A 40 -11.05 -13.03 -9.47
CA ARG A 40 -10.60 -11.84 -8.74
C ARG A 40 -9.09 -11.74 -8.71
N GLN A 41 -8.59 -10.55 -9.03
CA GLN A 41 -7.18 -10.20 -9.01
C GLN A 41 -6.97 -8.89 -8.25
N VAL A 42 -5.78 -8.72 -7.71
CA VAL A 42 -5.35 -7.49 -7.05
C VAL A 42 -4.19 -6.91 -7.84
N SER A 43 -4.34 -5.66 -8.29
CA SER A 43 -3.22 -4.87 -8.78
C SER A 43 -2.52 -4.25 -7.57
N VAL A 44 -1.23 -4.56 -7.40
CA VAL A 44 -0.36 -3.96 -6.39
C VAL A 44 0.60 -3.01 -7.13
N VAL A 45 0.62 -1.75 -6.74
CA VAL A 45 1.67 -0.81 -7.17
C VAL A 45 2.53 -0.50 -5.97
N ALA A 46 3.85 -0.53 -6.16
CA ALA A 46 4.79 -0.14 -5.13
C ALA A 46 5.70 0.97 -5.65
N SER A 47 5.99 1.95 -4.80
CA SER A 47 6.97 2.99 -5.07
C SER A 47 7.71 3.37 -3.79
N ARG A 48 8.93 3.89 -3.97
CA ARG A 48 9.69 4.53 -2.90
C ARG A 48 9.86 6.00 -3.20
N GLU A 49 9.32 6.83 -2.33
CA GLU A 49 9.27 8.27 -2.49
C GLU A 49 10.42 8.93 -1.73
N ARG A 50 10.90 10.06 -2.24
CA ARG A 50 11.88 10.89 -1.54
C ARG A 50 11.18 11.71 -0.47
N GLY A 51 11.83 11.79 0.68
CA GLY A 51 11.47 12.65 1.78
C GLY A 51 11.21 14.10 1.42
N HIS A 52 10.22 14.68 2.09
CA HIS A 52 9.96 16.11 2.09
C HIS A 52 10.20 16.68 3.49
N ASP A 53 10.81 17.85 3.56
CA ASP A 53 10.86 18.62 4.79
C ASP A 53 9.53 19.34 4.99
N LEU A 54 8.81 18.96 6.04
CA LEU A 54 7.49 19.49 6.39
C LEU A 54 7.55 20.36 7.65
N GLY A 55 8.77 20.63 8.13
CA GLY A 55 9.02 21.38 9.35
C GLY A 55 9.48 20.51 10.53
N PRO A 56 9.77 21.14 11.68
CA PRO A 56 10.41 20.47 12.82
C PRO A 56 9.64 19.23 13.29
N GLY A 57 10.30 18.07 13.26
CA GLY A 57 9.73 16.80 13.72
C GLY A 57 8.71 16.15 12.77
N GLN A 58 8.55 16.69 11.56
CA GLN A 58 7.66 16.14 10.51
C GLN A 58 8.41 15.76 9.24
N SER A 59 9.73 15.96 9.22
CA SER A 59 10.59 15.57 8.11
C SER A 59 10.76 14.04 8.08
N TRP A 60 10.58 13.46 6.91
CA TRP A 60 10.91 12.07 6.62
C TRP A 60 11.96 12.04 5.52
N ALA A 61 12.78 10.99 5.49
CA ALA A 61 13.84 10.85 4.48
C ALA A 61 13.38 10.05 3.27
N SER A 62 12.53 9.04 3.48
CA SER A 62 11.90 8.28 2.39
C SER A 62 10.60 7.60 2.83
N GLY A 63 9.74 7.27 1.88
CA GLY A 63 8.41 6.75 2.12
C GLY A 63 8.19 5.53 1.25
N LEU A 64 7.67 4.46 1.84
CA LEU A 64 7.22 3.29 1.08
C LEU A 64 5.74 3.48 0.80
N HIS A 65 5.36 3.47 -0.46
CA HIS A 65 3.97 3.61 -0.88
C HIS A 65 3.54 2.31 -1.56
N LEU A 66 2.40 1.78 -1.13
CA LEU A 66 1.67 0.69 -1.77
C LEU A 66 0.29 1.16 -2.16
N SER A 67 -0.16 0.84 -3.37
CA SER A 67 -1.56 0.97 -3.74
C SER A 67 -2.14 -0.37 -4.19
N PHE A 68 -3.38 -0.61 -3.79
CA PHE A 68 -4.12 -1.83 -4.08
C PHE A 68 -5.40 -1.48 -4.83
N LEU A 69 -5.62 -2.14 -5.96
CA LEU A 69 -6.88 -2.08 -6.71
C LEU A 69 -7.35 -3.49 -7.03
N ALA A 70 -8.54 -3.85 -6.57
CA ALA A 70 -9.14 -5.14 -6.90
C ALA A 70 -9.84 -5.10 -8.25
N ARG A 71 -9.87 -6.25 -8.93
CA ARG A 71 -10.59 -6.45 -10.17
C ARG A 71 -11.30 -7.79 -10.19
N VAL A 72 -12.49 -7.85 -10.78
CA VAL A 72 -13.22 -9.09 -11.06
C VAL A 72 -13.49 -9.15 -12.56
N ASP A 73 -13.02 -10.21 -13.22
CA ASP A 73 -13.02 -10.32 -14.69
C ASP A 73 -12.41 -9.12 -15.42
N GLY A 74 -11.40 -8.49 -14.82
CA GLY A 74 -10.72 -7.31 -15.36
C GLY A 74 -11.36 -5.98 -15.00
N GLU A 75 -12.58 -5.96 -14.48
CA GLU A 75 -13.29 -4.74 -14.08
C GLU A 75 -12.93 -4.31 -12.64
N PRO A 76 -12.71 -3.02 -12.36
CA PRO A 76 -12.49 -2.52 -11.00
C PRO A 76 -13.59 -2.94 -10.04
N ALA A 77 -13.20 -3.36 -8.84
CA ALA A 77 -14.12 -3.79 -7.79
C ALA A 77 -13.64 -3.30 -6.42
N ASP A 78 -14.55 -3.31 -5.44
CA ASP A 78 -14.21 -3.00 -4.06
C ASP A 78 -13.14 -3.95 -3.53
N MET A 79 -12.21 -3.41 -2.75
CA MET A 79 -11.19 -4.19 -2.06
C MET A 79 -11.84 -5.02 -0.94
N LEU A 80 -11.47 -6.30 -0.84
CA LEU A 80 -11.90 -7.16 0.27
C LEU A 80 -10.85 -7.11 1.38
N ASP A 81 -11.29 -7.20 2.64
CA ASP A 81 -10.41 -7.17 3.80
C ASP A 81 -9.34 -8.27 3.77
N ASP A 82 -9.70 -9.47 3.29
CA ASP A 82 -8.78 -10.60 3.14
C ASP A 82 -7.67 -10.29 2.13
N ASP A 83 -8.01 -9.64 1.01
CA ASP A 83 -7.04 -9.22 0.01
C ASP A 83 -6.13 -8.13 0.57
N LEU A 84 -6.71 -7.08 1.13
CA LEU A 84 -5.96 -5.94 1.66
C LEU A 84 -5.04 -6.37 2.80
N THR A 85 -5.60 -7.00 3.83
CA THR A 85 -4.85 -7.37 5.05
C THR A 85 -3.83 -8.47 4.74
N GLY A 86 -4.21 -9.46 3.93
CA GLY A 86 -3.32 -10.55 3.55
C GLY A 86 -2.11 -10.07 2.75
N TRP A 87 -2.34 -9.27 1.70
CA TRP A 87 -1.24 -8.72 0.89
C TRP A 87 -0.44 -7.66 1.65
N ALA A 88 -1.07 -6.74 2.37
CA ALA A 88 -0.35 -5.72 3.14
C ALA A 88 0.54 -6.35 4.22
N ARG A 89 0.05 -7.35 4.97
CA ARG A 89 0.84 -8.11 5.95
C ARG A 89 1.99 -8.87 5.28
N ALA A 90 1.71 -9.52 4.16
CA ALA A 90 2.73 -10.25 3.42
C ALA A 90 3.84 -9.32 2.90
N ILE A 91 3.50 -8.16 2.34
CA ILE A 91 4.48 -7.25 1.74
C ILE A 91 5.21 -6.43 2.82
N LEU A 92 4.48 -5.70 3.67
CA LEU A 92 5.07 -4.77 4.64
C LEU A 92 5.66 -5.48 5.86
N GLY A 93 5.19 -6.68 6.19
CA GLY A 93 5.69 -7.44 7.34
C GLY A 93 5.69 -6.62 8.63
N GLY A 94 6.87 -6.46 9.23
CA GLY A 94 7.06 -5.69 10.46
C GLY A 94 6.78 -4.19 10.34
N TYR A 95 6.66 -3.64 9.12
CA TYR A 95 6.29 -2.24 8.89
C TYR A 95 4.79 -1.98 8.95
N LEU A 96 3.94 -3.01 8.81
CA LEU A 96 2.49 -2.85 8.78
C LEU A 96 1.92 -2.06 9.98
N PRO A 97 2.38 -2.25 11.23
CA PRO A 97 1.88 -1.47 12.37
C PRO A 97 2.18 0.03 12.29
N CYS A 98 3.15 0.43 11.47
CA CYS A 98 3.51 1.82 11.23
C CYS A 98 2.93 2.36 9.91
N ALA A 99 2.23 1.51 9.15
CA ALA A 99 1.61 1.92 7.91
C ALA A 99 0.38 2.79 8.19
N THR A 100 0.15 3.76 7.33
CA THR A 100 -1.03 4.61 7.34
C THR A 100 -1.84 4.42 6.07
N ILE A 101 -3.17 4.41 6.19
CA ILE A 101 -4.10 4.35 5.06
C ILE A 101 -4.51 5.77 4.70
N ASP A 102 -4.38 6.14 3.43
CA ASP A 102 -4.93 7.41 2.94
C ASP A 102 -6.46 7.38 2.97
N PRO A 103 -7.12 8.49 3.31
CA PRO A 103 -8.54 8.60 3.12
C PRO A 103 -8.87 8.41 1.62
N PRO A 104 -10.05 7.84 1.28
CA PRO A 104 -10.50 7.80 -0.10
C PRO A 104 -10.46 9.20 -0.71
N ALA A 105 -9.90 9.34 -1.91
CA ALA A 105 -9.86 10.64 -2.57
C ALA A 105 -11.30 11.11 -2.86
N GLU A 106 -11.58 12.38 -2.55
CA GLU A 106 -12.90 12.98 -2.77
C GLU A 106 -12.97 13.73 -4.12
N PRO A 107 -14.17 13.85 -4.72
CA PRO A 107 -14.36 14.73 -5.87
C PRO A 107 -13.90 16.16 -5.56
N GLY A 108 -12.87 16.62 -6.28
CA GLY A 108 -12.24 17.93 -6.05
C GLY A 108 -10.78 17.84 -5.61
N ASP A 109 -10.27 16.66 -5.26
CA ASP A 109 -8.84 16.43 -5.10
C ASP A 109 -8.13 16.53 -6.47
N PRO A 110 -7.04 17.29 -6.60
CA PRO A 110 -6.27 17.40 -7.86
C PRO A 110 -5.70 16.07 -8.37
N HIS A 111 -5.61 15.05 -7.51
CA HIS A 111 -5.17 13.69 -7.84
C HIS A 111 -6.34 12.70 -7.95
N PHE A 112 -7.59 13.18 -7.82
CA PHE A 112 -8.77 12.34 -7.99
C PHE A 112 -8.84 11.74 -9.40
N THR A 113 -8.96 10.42 -9.46
CA THR A 113 -9.29 9.68 -10.66
C THR A 113 -10.58 8.90 -10.42
N PRO A 114 -11.30 8.47 -11.47
CA PRO A 114 -12.46 7.60 -11.31
C PRO A 114 -12.17 6.30 -10.55
N LEU A 115 -10.91 5.88 -10.40
CA LEU A 115 -10.52 4.69 -9.65
C LEU A 115 -10.05 4.99 -8.22
N SER A 116 -9.91 6.27 -7.85
CA SER A 116 -9.35 6.64 -6.55
C SER A 116 -10.23 6.25 -5.38
N HIS A 117 -11.55 6.12 -5.58
CA HIS A 117 -12.47 5.62 -4.55
C HIS A 117 -12.41 4.09 -4.36
N LEU A 118 -11.83 3.35 -5.32
CA LEU A 118 -11.65 1.89 -5.27
C LEU A 118 -10.21 1.48 -4.96
N THR A 119 -9.29 2.45 -4.93
CA THR A 119 -7.87 2.21 -4.71
C THR A 119 -7.54 2.49 -3.25
N VAL A 120 -6.92 1.53 -2.58
CA VAL A 120 -6.44 1.69 -1.21
C VAL A 120 -4.97 2.01 -1.24
N HIS A 121 -4.56 3.12 -0.63
CA HIS A 121 -3.17 3.54 -0.55
C HIS A 121 -2.63 3.37 0.87
N LEU A 122 -1.46 2.76 1.01
CA LEU A 122 -0.72 2.59 2.25
C LEU A 122 0.63 3.28 2.16
N HIS A 123 0.99 4.01 3.21
CA HIS A 123 2.28 4.68 3.35
C HIS A 123 3.02 4.20 4.60
N VAL A 124 4.33 3.99 4.50
CA VAL A 124 5.25 3.84 5.63
C VAL A 124 6.32 4.91 5.52
N TYR A 125 6.37 5.81 6.49
CA TYR A 125 7.35 6.90 6.51
C TYR A 125 8.60 6.48 7.28
N LEU A 126 9.77 6.75 6.70
CA LEU A 126 11.07 6.37 7.24
C LEU A 126 11.89 7.62 7.57
N ASP A 127 12.51 7.63 8.74
CA ASP A 127 13.48 8.67 9.14
C ASP A 127 14.81 8.53 8.37
N GLU A 128 15.77 9.42 8.62
CA GLU A 128 17.09 9.39 7.98
C GLU A 128 17.90 8.11 8.25
N ARG A 129 17.53 7.36 9.30
CA ARG A 129 18.13 6.07 9.66
C ARG A 129 17.35 4.89 9.08
N GLY A 130 16.33 5.15 8.26
CA GLY A 130 15.47 4.12 7.68
C GLY A 130 14.48 3.51 8.68
N ARG A 131 14.26 4.13 9.84
CA ARG A 131 13.35 3.60 10.87
C ARG A 131 11.93 4.09 10.60
N PRO A 132 10.91 3.22 10.73
CA PRO A 132 9.54 3.62 10.52
C PRO A 132 9.08 4.53 11.65
N PHE A 133 8.31 5.56 11.31
CA PHE A 133 7.64 6.42 12.26
C PHE A 133 6.28 6.83 11.73
N MET A 134 5.40 7.23 12.63
CA MET A 134 4.11 7.82 12.27
C MET A 134 4.27 9.35 12.21
N PRO A 135 4.11 9.99 11.05
CA PRO A 135 4.16 11.43 10.97
C PRO A 135 2.95 12.05 11.67
N GLY A 136 3.15 13.20 12.28
CA GLY A 136 2.06 14.04 12.80
C GLY A 136 1.52 15.00 11.74
N GLY A 137 0.50 15.79 12.11
CA GLY A 137 0.04 16.91 11.29
C GLY A 137 -0.74 16.48 10.05
N PRO A 138 -0.60 17.17 8.90
CA PRO A 138 -1.36 16.88 7.67
C PRO A 138 -1.11 15.49 7.06
N LEU A 139 -0.01 14.83 7.45
CA LEU A 139 0.29 13.44 7.07
C LEU A 139 -0.19 12.43 8.12
N ALA A 140 -0.83 12.87 9.20
CA ALA A 140 -1.41 11.98 10.21
C ALA A 140 -2.62 11.26 9.63
N ASN A 141 -2.33 10.27 8.81
CA ASN A 141 -3.32 9.40 8.19
C ASN A 141 -3.78 8.34 9.18
N THR A 142 -4.92 7.72 8.89
CA THR A 142 -5.50 6.68 9.74
C THR A 142 -4.50 5.54 9.86
N PRO A 143 -4.08 5.12 11.07
CA PRO A 143 -3.23 3.95 11.23
C PRO A 143 -3.88 2.78 10.50
N CYS A 144 -3.09 2.01 9.74
CA CYS A 144 -3.53 0.76 9.17
C CYS A 144 -3.80 -0.20 10.33
N ARG A 145 -4.99 -0.12 10.93
CA ARG A 145 -5.48 -1.11 11.86
C ARG A 145 -5.69 -2.35 11.02
N ALA A 146 -4.70 -3.24 11.03
CA ALA A 146 -4.94 -4.62 10.70
C ALA A 146 -6.13 -5.05 11.57
N ALA A 147 -7.29 -5.23 10.95
CA ALA A 147 -8.45 -5.81 11.59
C ALA A 147 -8.12 -7.24 12.07
#